data_AF-K1SVU5-F1
#
_entry.id   AF-K1SVU5-F1
#
_cell.length_a   1.000
_cell.length_b   1.000
_cell.length_c   1.000
_cell.angle_alpha   90.00
_cell.angle_beta   90.00
_cell.angle_gamma   90.00
#
_symmetry.space_group_name_H-M   'P 1'
#
loop_
_entity.id
_entity.type
_entity.pdbx_description
1 polymer ?
#
loop_
_entity_poly.entity_id
_entity_poly.type
_entity_poly.pdbx_seq_one_letter_code
_entity_poly.pdbx_strand_id
1 'polypeptide(L)'
;SIGMQSANNDILKMIGRRHSFHQVEMTVKNARTAGFDNVSLDLIYGLPSQTRSDWADTLAKAIALRPEHISGYGLKLEEGTPMYELKDSPLIPSDDEQADMYLCMVDELRRYGYEQYEISNFSIPGYESRHNLKYWQLDDYMGFGPGAHSCIGRTRYSYVRDLDRYIAGVLHGEDMIDEYETIGDFERAAEYLMLGMR
;
A
#
# COMPACT_ATOMS: atom_id res chain seq x y z
N SER A 1 5.18 -5.48 -7.28
CA SER A 1 3.75 -5.22 -6.99
C SER A 1 3.10 -4.55 -8.17
N ILE A 2 1.83 -4.82 -8.43
CA ILE A 2 1.04 -4.22 -9.51
C ILE A 2 -0.16 -3.53 -8.87
N GLY A 3 -0.28 -2.22 -9.11
CA GLY A 3 -1.42 -1.46 -8.64
C GLY A 3 -2.67 -1.76 -9.46
N MET A 4 -3.59 -2.56 -8.91
CA MET A 4 -4.87 -2.92 -9.54
C MET A 4 -6.00 -1.95 -9.16
N GLN A 5 -6.07 -1.60 -7.87
CA GLN A 5 -7.07 -0.77 -7.18
C GLN A 5 -8.51 -1.30 -7.24
N SER A 6 -9.06 -1.50 -8.43
CA SER A 6 -10.43 -1.95 -8.66
C SER A 6 -10.52 -2.74 -9.96
N ALA A 7 -11.46 -3.69 -10.05
CA ALA A 7 -11.80 -4.34 -11.32
C ALA A 7 -12.86 -3.58 -12.13
N ASN A 8 -13.47 -2.56 -11.54
CA ASN A 8 -14.48 -1.72 -12.19
C ASN A 8 -13.79 -0.54 -12.90
N ASN A 9 -13.83 -0.55 -14.24
CA ASN A 9 -13.17 0.47 -15.07
C ASN A 9 -13.74 1.88 -14.90
N ASP A 10 -15.00 2.03 -14.49
CA ASP A 10 -15.60 3.35 -14.29
C ASP A 10 -15.17 3.93 -12.94
N ILE A 11 -15.03 3.09 -11.91
CA ILE A 11 -14.38 3.48 -10.65
C ILE A 11 -12.93 3.90 -10.91
N LEU A 12 -12.17 3.10 -11.68
CA LEU A 12 -10.77 3.43 -12.03
C LEU A 12 -10.65 4.80 -12.70
N LYS A 13 -11.51 5.11 -13.68
CA LYS A 13 -11.53 6.43 -14.33
C LYS A 13 -11.88 7.54 -13.34
N MET A 14 -12.86 7.30 -12.46
CA MET A 14 -13.30 8.28 -11.46
C MET A 14 -12.16 8.69 -10.51
N ILE A 15 -11.31 7.72 -10.12
CA ILE A 15 -10.14 7.97 -9.26
C ILE A 15 -8.88 8.34 -10.07
N GLY A 16 -9.02 8.72 -11.34
CA GLY A 16 -7.95 9.23 -12.18
C GLY A 16 -6.94 8.18 -12.67
N ARG A 17 -7.25 6.88 -12.57
CA ARG A 17 -6.38 5.82 -13.08
C ARG A 17 -6.49 5.72 -14.60
N ARG A 18 -5.33 5.60 -15.26
CA ARG A 18 -5.21 5.51 -16.72
C ARG A 18 -5.27 4.08 -17.26
N HIS A 19 -5.16 3.10 -16.38
CA HIS A 19 -5.26 1.69 -16.74
C HIS A 19 -6.69 1.17 -16.60
N SER A 20 -6.95 0.07 -17.30
CA SER A 20 -8.14 -0.77 -17.17
C SER A 20 -7.80 -2.06 -16.44
N PHE A 21 -8.82 -2.78 -15.96
CA PHE A 21 -8.62 -4.11 -15.40
C PHE A 21 -7.96 -5.07 -16.39
N HIS A 22 -8.32 -5.01 -17.69
CA HIS A 22 -7.69 -5.84 -18.71
C HIS A 22 -6.17 -5.61 -18.81
N GLN A 23 -5.72 -4.36 -18.66
CA GLN A 23 -4.28 -4.07 -18.64
C GLN A 23 -3.60 -4.65 -17.40
N VAL A 24 -4.30 -4.77 -16.26
CA VAL A 24 -3.79 -5.48 -15.08
C VAL A 24 -3.63 -6.97 -15.38
N GLU A 25 -4.63 -7.61 -15.98
CA GLU A 25 -4.54 -9.04 -16.37
C GLU A 25 -3.33 -9.28 -17.28
N MET A 26 -3.16 -8.42 -18.30
CA MET A 26 -2.02 -8.49 -19.21
C MET A 26 -0.70 -8.25 -18.49
N THR A 27 -0.66 -7.34 -17.52
CA THR A 27 0.56 -7.07 -16.73
C THR A 27 0.94 -8.26 -15.87
N VAL A 28 -0.02 -8.90 -15.20
CA VAL A 28 0.21 -10.13 -14.42
C VAL A 28 0.73 -11.25 -15.33
N LYS A 29 0.09 -11.45 -16.49
CA LYS A 29 0.52 -12.46 -17.47
C LYS A 29 1.95 -12.18 -17.97
N ASN A 30 2.27 -10.93 -18.27
CA ASN A 30 3.59 -10.54 -18.74
C ASN A 30 4.66 -10.74 -17.66
N ALA A 31 4.37 -10.39 -16.40
CA ALA A 31 5.26 -10.64 -15.28
C ALA A 31 5.57 -12.13 -15.13
N ARG A 32 4.55 -12.98 -15.14
CA ARG A 32 4.74 -14.44 -15.09
C ARG A 32 5.52 -14.97 -16.29
N THR A 33 5.24 -14.48 -17.49
CA THR A 33 5.97 -14.85 -18.71
C THR A 33 7.45 -14.44 -18.65
N ALA A 34 7.76 -13.34 -17.97
CA ALA A 34 9.12 -12.89 -17.74
C ALA A 34 9.85 -13.66 -16.62
N GLY A 35 9.18 -14.61 -15.95
CA GLY A 35 9.77 -15.44 -14.90
C GLY A 35 9.57 -14.91 -13.48
N PHE A 36 8.64 -13.98 -13.26
CA PHE A 36 8.27 -13.59 -11.90
C PHE A 36 7.25 -14.56 -11.30
N ASP A 37 7.66 -15.28 -10.26
CA ASP A 37 6.83 -16.23 -9.52
C ASP A 37 6.18 -15.63 -8.26
N ASN A 38 6.56 -14.41 -7.88
CA ASN A 38 5.99 -13.66 -6.75
C ASN A 38 5.36 -12.35 -7.27
N VAL A 39 4.06 -12.36 -7.45
CA VAL A 39 3.25 -11.24 -7.93
C VAL A 39 2.35 -10.75 -6.81
N SER A 40 2.35 -9.42 -6.59
CA SER A 40 1.45 -8.74 -5.67
C SER A 40 0.44 -7.89 -6.43
N LEU A 41 -0.81 -7.86 -5.96
CA LEU A 41 -1.85 -6.95 -6.42
C LEU A 41 -2.27 -5.99 -5.30
N ASP A 42 -2.24 -4.69 -5.58
CA ASP A 42 -2.66 -3.67 -4.62
C ASP A 42 -4.08 -3.20 -4.94
N LEU A 43 -5.00 -3.33 -3.98
CA LEU A 43 -6.44 -3.04 -4.06
C LEU A 43 -6.80 -1.88 -3.13
N ILE A 44 -7.89 -1.17 -3.45
CA ILE A 44 -8.42 -0.11 -2.58
C ILE A 44 -9.93 -0.34 -2.39
N TYR A 45 -10.37 -0.41 -1.13
CA TYR A 45 -11.79 -0.41 -0.75
C TYR A 45 -12.21 0.96 -0.22
N GLY A 46 -13.52 1.21 -0.17
CA GLY A 46 -14.04 2.54 0.19
C GLY A 46 -13.89 3.58 -0.93
N LEU A 47 -13.73 3.15 -2.18
CA LEU A 47 -13.60 4.07 -3.31
C LEU A 47 -14.91 4.83 -3.58
N PRO A 48 -14.87 6.04 -4.16
CA PRO A 48 -16.09 6.77 -4.50
C PRO A 48 -17.00 5.96 -5.41
N SER A 49 -18.28 5.89 -5.06
CA SER A 49 -19.33 5.10 -5.72
C SER A 49 -19.13 3.58 -5.69
N GLN A 50 -18.16 3.07 -4.93
CA GLN A 50 -17.92 1.63 -4.82
C GLN A 50 -19.00 0.97 -3.96
N THR A 51 -19.72 0.03 -4.54
CA THR A 51 -20.67 -0.79 -3.79
C THR A 51 -19.99 -2.05 -3.23
N ARG A 52 -20.66 -2.72 -2.29
CA ARG A 52 -20.21 -4.05 -1.83
C ARG A 52 -20.12 -5.07 -2.97
N SER A 53 -21.00 -4.96 -3.97
CA SER A 53 -20.98 -5.84 -5.13
C SER A 53 -19.76 -5.56 -6.01
N ASP A 54 -19.39 -4.29 -6.21
CA ASP A 54 -18.16 -3.92 -6.94
C ASP A 54 -16.91 -4.43 -6.23
N TRP A 55 -16.90 -4.35 -4.89
CA TRP A 55 -15.80 -4.85 -4.08
C TRP A 55 -15.68 -6.38 -4.15
N ALA A 56 -16.78 -7.10 -4.01
CA ALA A 56 -16.80 -8.56 -4.14
C ALA A 56 -16.33 -9.03 -5.53
N ASP A 57 -16.78 -8.36 -6.60
CA ASP A 57 -16.30 -8.64 -7.97
C ASP A 57 -14.81 -8.35 -8.13
N THR A 58 -14.32 -7.25 -7.53
CA THR A 58 -12.90 -6.89 -7.51
C THR A 58 -12.05 -7.97 -6.83
N LEU A 59 -12.47 -8.44 -5.66
CA LEU A 59 -11.79 -9.51 -4.92
C LEU A 59 -11.78 -10.82 -5.73
N ALA A 60 -12.94 -11.24 -6.25
CA ALA A 60 -13.06 -12.47 -7.04
C ALA A 60 -12.12 -12.45 -8.26
N LYS A 61 -12.06 -11.32 -8.96
CA LYS A 61 -11.17 -11.13 -10.12
C LYS A 61 -9.70 -11.07 -9.72
N ALA A 62 -9.34 -10.42 -8.62
CA ALA A 62 -7.97 -10.41 -8.11
C ALA A 62 -7.51 -11.84 -7.75
N ILE A 63 -8.34 -12.60 -7.04
CA ILE A 63 -8.07 -14.00 -6.67
C ILE A 63 -7.94 -14.89 -7.90
N ALA A 64 -8.75 -14.67 -8.95
CA ALA A 64 -8.68 -15.43 -10.20
C ALA A 64 -7.34 -15.25 -10.93
N LEU A 65 -6.65 -14.11 -10.74
CA LEU A 65 -5.29 -13.88 -11.23
C LEU A 65 -4.22 -14.64 -10.44
N ARG A 66 -4.61 -15.23 -9.30
CA ARG A 66 -3.80 -16.04 -8.39
C ARG A 66 -2.47 -15.37 -8.02
N PRO A 67 -2.45 -14.12 -7.54
CA PRO A 67 -1.22 -13.52 -7.03
C PRO A 67 -0.74 -14.28 -5.77
N GLU A 68 0.54 -14.16 -5.45
CA GLU A 68 1.08 -14.72 -4.21
C GLU A 68 0.83 -13.78 -3.02
N HIS A 69 0.53 -12.50 -3.31
CA HIS A 69 0.31 -11.46 -2.33
C HIS A 69 -0.78 -10.48 -2.76
N ILE A 70 -1.62 -10.03 -1.81
CA ILE A 70 -2.65 -9.02 -2.02
C ILE A 70 -2.53 -7.97 -0.92
N SER A 71 -2.43 -6.70 -1.32
CA SER A 71 -2.51 -5.55 -0.43
C SER A 71 -3.91 -4.94 -0.56
N GLY A 72 -4.65 -4.75 0.53
CA GLY A 72 -5.96 -4.11 0.58
C GLY A 72 -5.95 -2.87 1.47
N TYR A 73 -6.02 -1.70 0.85
CA TYR A 73 -6.01 -0.42 1.53
C TYR A 73 -7.40 0.19 1.62
N GLY A 74 -7.77 0.71 2.79
CA GLY A 74 -8.92 1.61 2.89
C GLY A 74 -8.57 2.95 2.24
N LEU A 75 -9.50 3.53 1.48
CA LEU A 75 -9.32 4.86 0.92
C LEU A 75 -9.05 5.87 2.03
N LYS A 76 -7.91 6.56 1.94
CA LYS A 76 -7.62 7.75 2.72
C LYS A 76 -7.71 8.97 1.83
N LEU A 77 -8.49 9.95 2.26
CA LEU A 77 -8.64 11.23 1.58
C LEU A 77 -7.64 12.22 2.19
N GLU A 78 -6.61 12.53 1.43
CA GLU A 78 -5.50 13.40 1.87
C GLU A 78 -5.74 14.85 1.46
N GLU A 79 -5.53 15.79 2.39
CA GLU A 79 -5.65 17.21 2.13
C GLU A 79 -4.77 17.67 0.96
N GLY A 80 -5.32 18.53 0.10
CA GLY A 80 -4.63 19.02 -1.09
C GLY A 80 -4.68 18.06 -2.29
N THR A 81 -5.35 16.90 -2.18
CA THR A 81 -5.62 16.04 -3.33
C THR A 81 -7.00 16.33 -3.95
N PRO A 82 -7.21 16.14 -5.26
CA PRO A 82 -8.53 16.33 -5.88
C PRO A 82 -9.64 15.48 -5.28
N MET A 83 -9.31 14.32 -4.69
CA MET A 83 -10.30 13.45 -4.05
C MET A 83 -10.75 13.95 -2.68
N TYR A 84 -9.99 14.83 -2.02
CA TYR A 84 -10.37 15.39 -0.72
C TYR A 84 -11.68 16.18 -0.77
N GLU A 85 -12.00 16.76 -1.93
CA GLU A 85 -13.27 17.44 -2.19
C GLU A 85 -14.50 16.51 -2.03
N LEU A 86 -14.28 15.19 -2.03
CA LEU A 86 -15.34 14.19 -1.87
C LEU A 86 -15.55 13.76 -0.42
N LYS A 87 -14.81 14.27 0.58
CA LYS A 87 -14.82 13.74 1.95
C LYS A 87 -16.20 13.70 2.62
N ASP A 88 -17.06 14.66 2.32
CA ASP A 88 -18.43 14.76 2.86
C ASP A 88 -19.49 14.34 1.83
N SER A 89 -19.05 13.75 0.71
CA SER A 89 -19.91 13.35 -0.40
C SER A 89 -20.59 12.02 -0.09
N PRO A 90 -21.89 11.84 -0.42
CA PRO A 90 -22.56 10.55 -0.34
C PRO A 90 -21.98 9.50 -1.31
N LEU A 91 -21.05 9.89 -2.18
CA LEU A 91 -20.30 8.96 -3.02
C LEU A 91 -19.27 8.17 -2.22
N ILE A 92 -18.79 8.66 -1.07
CA ILE A 92 -17.86 7.91 -0.24
C ILE A 92 -18.66 6.90 0.62
N PRO A 93 -18.34 5.60 0.56
CA PRO A 93 -18.95 4.61 1.44
C PRO A 93 -18.75 5.00 2.91
N SER A 94 -19.80 4.83 3.71
CA SER A 94 -19.75 5.10 5.15
C SER A 94 -18.72 4.21 5.86
N ASP A 95 -18.30 4.61 7.07
CA ASP A 95 -17.36 3.83 7.88
C ASP A 95 -17.83 2.38 8.09
N ASP A 96 -19.13 2.17 8.33
CA ASP A 96 -19.73 0.84 8.45
C ASP A 96 -19.65 0.04 7.14
N GLU A 97 -19.87 0.69 5.99
CA GLU A 97 -19.72 0.02 4.69
C GLU A 97 -18.26 -0.33 4.39
N GLN A 98 -17.31 0.55 4.73
CA GLN A 98 -15.88 0.29 4.57
C GLN A 98 -15.41 -0.83 5.50
N ALA A 99 -15.89 -0.87 6.75
CA ALA A 99 -15.63 -1.95 7.69
C ALA A 99 -16.13 -3.29 7.14
N ASP A 100 -17.35 -3.31 6.58
CA ASP A 100 -17.90 -4.53 6.00
C ASP A 100 -17.16 -4.97 4.73
N MET A 101 -16.66 -4.02 3.91
CA MET A 101 -15.78 -4.34 2.78
C MET A 101 -14.46 -4.97 3.25
N TYR A 102 -13.86 -4.41 4.31
CA TYR A 102 -12.64 -4.94 4.91
C TYR A 102 -12.85 -6.36 5.44
N LEU A 103 -13.91 -6.58 6.23
CA LEU A 103 -14.23 -7.92 6.77
C LEU A 103 -14.52 -8.93 5.66
N CYS A 104 -15.23 -8.51 4.61
CA CYS A 104 -15.44 -9.34 3.42
C CYS A 104 -14.12 -9.76 2.77
N MET A 105 -13.16 -8.84 2.63
CA MET A 105 -11.83 -9.16 2.12
C MET A 105 -11.09 -10.16 3.00
N VAL A 106 -11.07 -9.95 4.32
CA VAL A 106 -10.41 -10.84 5.28
C VAL A 106 -10.97 -12.26 5.17
N ASP A 107 -12.29 -12.40 5.17
CA ASP A 107 -12.95 -13.71 5.12
C ASP A 107 -12.75 -14.41 3.77
N GLU A 108 -12.90 -13.69 2.66
CA GLU A 108 -12.69 -14.26 1.33
C GLU A 108 -11.23 -14.68 1.12
N LEU A 109 -10.27 -13.79 1.39
CA LEU A 109 -8.85 -14.11 1.21
C LEU A 109 -8.41 -15.31 2.05
N ARG A 110 -8.89 -15.42 3.30
CA ARG A 110 -8.65 -16.60 4.15
C ARG A 110 -9.18 -17.89 3.52
N ARG A 111 -10.39 -17.87 2.92
CA ARG A 111 -10.98 -19.05 2.25
C ARG A 111 -10.12 -19.55 1.07
N TYR A 112 -9.39 -18.64 0.43
CA TYR A 112 -8.48 -18.97 -0.67
C TYR A 112 -7.02 -19.20 -0.23
N GLY A 113 -6.75 -19.25 1.09
CA GLY A 113 -5.45 -19.62 1.64
C GLY A 113 -4.45 -18.48 1.77
N TYR A 114 -4.90 -17.22 1.68
CA TYR A 114 -4.07 -16.07 2.02
C TYR A 114 -4.18 -15.78 3.52
N GLU A 115 -3.04 -15.71 4.20
CA GLU A 115 -2.95 -15.34 5.61
C GLU A 115 -2.76 -13.82 5.74
N GLN A 116 -3.48 -13.24 6.69
CA GLN A 116 -3.31 -11.83 7.05
C GLN A 116 -2.13 -11.71 8.00
N TYR A 117 -0.99 -11.20 7.52
CA TYR A 117 0.21 -11.04 8.35
C TYR A 117 0.36 -9.62 8.92
N GLU A 118 -0.39 -8.65 8.39
CA GLU A 118 -0.58 -7.32 8.96
C GLU A 118 -1.89 -6.68 8.43
N ILE A 119 -2.22 -5.45 8.86
CA ILE A 119 -3.57 -4.89 8.69
C ILE A 119 -4.05 -4.79 7.23
N SER A 120 -3.17 -4.49 6.29
CA SER A 120 -3.51 -4.26 4.88
C SER A 120 -2.94 -5.31 3.92
N ASN A 121 -2.26 -6.36 4.38
CA ASN A 121 -1.50 -7.26 3.52
C ASN A 121 -1.78 -8.72 3.87
N PHE A 122 -1.99 -9.47 2.79
CA PHE A 122 -2.39 -10.86 2.80
C PHE A 122 -1.47 -11.61 1.84
N SER A 123 -0.99 -12.77 2.23
CA SER A 123 -0.13 -13.56 1.35
C SER A 123 -0.38 -15.05 1.51
N ILE A 124 -0.09 -15.79 0.45
CA ILE A 124 0.16 -17.23 0.61
C ILE A 124 1.33 -17.38 1.61
N PRO A 125 1.27 -18.32 2.58
CA PRO A 125 2.34 -18.51 3.56
C PRO A 125 3.72 -18.62 2.90
N GLY A 126 4.69 -17.84 3.38
CA GLY A 126 6.04 -17.76 2.83
C GLY A 126 6.24 -16.69 1.75
N TYR A 127 5.18 -15.98 1.35
CA TYR A 127 5.23 -14.84 0.43
C TYR A 127 5.01 -13.49 1.11
N GLU A 128 5.16 -13.43 2.43
CA GLU A 128 5.04 -12.19 3.20
C GLU A 128 6.06 -11.15 2.68
N SER A 129 5.66 -9.88 2.59
CA SER A 129 6.56 -8.83 2.14
C SER A 129 7.70 -8.62 3.13
N ARG A 130 8.90 -9.08 2.75
CA ARG A 130 10.15 -8.82 3.49
C ARG A 130 10.37 -7.33 3.71
N HIS A 131 9.96 -6.48 2.76
CA HIS A 131 10.09 -5.03 2.89
C HIS A 131 9.18 -4.48 3.99
N ASN A 132 7.91 -4.90 4.03
CA ASN A 132 6.97 -4.44 5.05
C ASN A 132 7.39 -4.97 6.43
N LEU A 133 7.79 -6.25 6.49
CA LEU A 133 8.26 -6.88 7.73
C LEU A 133 9.46 -6.17 8.36
N LYS A 134 10.36 -5.55 7.58
CA LYS A 134 11.48 -4.77 8.13
C LYS A 134 11.01 -3.62 9.01
N TYR A 135 10.06 -2.82 8.51
CA TYR A 135 9.51 -1.69 9.28
C TYR A 135 8.81 -2.18 10.55
N TRP A 136 8.14 -3.31 10.42
CA TRP A 136 7.42 -3.95 11.50
C TRP A 136 8.37 -4.50 12.57
N GLN A 137 9.50 -5.08 12.18
CA GLN A 137 10.46 -5.70 13.10
C GLN A 137 11.51 -4.71 13.64
N LEU A 138 11.41 -3.42 13.30
CA LEU A 138 12.39 -2.39 13.64
C LEU A 138 13.80 -2.72 13.12
N ASP A 139 13.86 -3.40 11.97
CA ASP A 139 15.10 -3.68 11.26
C ASP A 139 15.62 -2.44 10.56
N ASP A 140 16.94 -2.40 10.35
CA ASP A 140 17.58 -1.31 9.63
C ASP A 140 17.19 -1.27 8.15
N TYR A 141 16.96 -0.05 7.65
CA TYR A 141 16.72 0.21 6.24
C TYR A 141 17.31 1.56 5.81
N MET A 142 17.71 1.61 4.54
CA MET A 142 18.15 2.81 3.85
C MET A 142 17.22 3.08 2.68
N GLY A 143 16.62 4.27 2.67
CA GLY A 143 15.92 4.81 1.53
C GLY A 143 16.86 5.68 0.69
N PHE A 144 16.63 5.73 -0.62
CA PHE A 144 17.34 6.60 -1.54
C PHE A 144 16.33 7.29 -2.46
N GLY A 145 16.62 8.54 -2.82
CA GLY A 145 15.72 9.39 -3.60
C GLY A 145 15.01 10.46 -2.77
N PRO A 146 14.35 11.42 -3.44
CA PRO A 146 13.63 12.50 -2.78
C PRO A 146 12.52 11.95 -1.90
N GLY A 147 12.41 12.45 -0.66
CA GLY A 147 11.42 12.03 0.32
C GLY A 147 11.64 10.65 0.92
N ALA A 148 12.75 9.96 0.60
CA ALA A 148 13.01 8.64 1.14
C ALA A 148 13.43 8.72 2.62
N HIS A 149 12.87 7.84 3.43
CA HIS A 149 13.21 7.70 4.85
C HIS A 149 14.20 6.57 5.06
N SER A 150 15.03 6.70 6.09
CA SER A 150 15.99 5.70 6.55
C SER A 150 15.93 5.58 8.06
N CYS A 151 16.18 4.37 8.56
CA CYS A 151 16.38 4.12 9.99
C CYS A 151 17.50 3.10 10.13
N ILE A 152 18.63 3.50 10.72
CA ILE A 152 19.79 2.64 10.93
C ILE A 152 20.22 2.75 12.39
N GLY A 153 20.19 1.63 13.10
CA GLY A 153 20.47 1.56 14.53
C GLY A 153 19.43 2.36 15.33
N ARG A 154 19.75 3.63 15.59
CA ARG A 154 18.86 4.58 16.29
C ARG A 154 18.67 5.88 15.54
N THR A 155 19.30 6.03 14.38
CA THR A 155 19.24 7.26 13.62
C THR A 155 18.16 7.13 12.57
N ARG A 156 17.11 7.95 12.70
CA ARG A 156 16.05 8.07 11.71
C ARG A 156 16.22 9.40 10.99
N TYR A 157 16.19 9.36 9.67
CA TYR A 157 16.31 10.56 8.85
C TYR A 157 15.57 10.42 7.54
N SER A 158 15.32 11.55 6.88
CA SER A 158 14.70 11.59 5.56
C SER A 158 15.46 12.52 4.63
N TYR A 159 15.36 12.24 3.33
CA TYR A 159 15.77 13.19 2.32
C TYR A 159 14.65 14.19 2.01
N VAL A 160 15.04 15.40 1.61
CA VAL A 160 14.10 16.43 1.13
C VAL A 160 13.17 15.87 0.05
N ARG A 161 11.87 16.19 0.16
CA ARG A 161 10.84 15.76 -0.80
C ARG A 161 10.93 16.51 -2.13
N ASP A 162 11.42 17.74 -2.09
CA ASP A 162 11.58 18.59 -3.27
C ASP A 162 12.66 18.02 -4.20
N LEU A 163 12.28 17.75 -5.45
CA LEU A 163 13.15 17.09 -6.43
C LEU A 163 14.36 17.95 -6.78
N ASP A 164 14.18 19.26 -6.94
CA ASP A 164 15.26 20.16 -7.36
C ASP A 164 16.29 20.30 -6.25
N ARG A 165 15.85 20.44 -4.99
CA ARG A 165 16.73 20.43 -3.81
C ARG A 165 17.46 19.10 -3.65
N TYR A 166 16.77 17.98 -3.86
CA TYR A 166 17.42 16.66 -3.81
C TYR A 166 18.52 16.54 -4.87
N ILE A 167 18.25 16.95 -6.11
CA ILE A 167 19.22 16.94 -7.21
C ILE A 167 20.40 17.87 -6.91
N ALA A 168 20.15 19.08 -6.40
CA ALA A 168 21.20 20.01 -6.00
C ALA A 168 22.09 19.42 -4.90
N GLY A 169 21.49 18.75 -3.91
CA GLY A 169 22.24 18.03 -2.88
C GLY A 169 23.15 16.94 -3.45
N VAL A 170 22.63 16.12 -4.35
CA VAL A 170 23.38 15.02 -5.00
C VAL A 170 24.50 15.54 -5.91
N LEU A 171 24.23 16.58 -6.72
CA LEU A 171 25.17 17.04 -7.76
C LEU A 171 26.14 18.13 -7.28
N HIS A 172 25.74 18.91 -6.29
CA HIS A 172 26.48 20.10 -5.84
C HIS A 172 26.88 20.04 -4.36
N GLY A 173 26.51 18.98 -3.64
CA GLY A 173 26.87 18.79 -2.22
C GLY A 173 26.10 19.72 -1.28
N GLU A 174 24.95 20.22 -1.72
CA GLU A 174 24.02 20.96 -0.85
C GLU A 174 23.36 20.04 0.18
N ASP A 175 22.81 20.62 1.25
CA ASP A 175 22.10 19.82 2.26
C ASP A 175 20.79 19.25 1.70
N MET A 176 20.64 17.94 1.87
CA MET A 176 19.51 17.15 1.39
C MET A 176 18.79 16.41 2.52
N ILE A 177 19.21 16.58 3.78
CA ILE A 177 18.50 16.01 4.93
C ILE A 177 17.35 16.94 5.32
N ASP A 178 16.16 16.37 5.51
CA ASP A 178 14.96 17.12 5.88
C ASP A 178 14.65 16.92 7.37
N GLU A 179 14.44 15.66 7.77
CA GLU A 179 14.26 15.27 9.16
C GLU A 179 15.46 14.45 9.63
N TYR A 180 15.85 14.63 10.89
CA TYR A 180 16.90 13.85 11.54
C TYR A 180 16.61 13.74 13.04
N GLU A 181 16.55 12.51 13.54
CA GLU A 181 16.40 12.23 14.96
C GLU A 181 17.23 11.02 15.40
N THR A 182 17.55 10.99 16.69
CA THR A 182 18.11 9.80 17.33
C THR A 182 17.10 9.27 18.33
N ILE A 183 16.57 8.08 18.06
CA ILE A 183 15.50 7.45 18.82
C ILE A 183 16.02 7.02 20.20
N GLY A 184 15.34 7.48 21.26
CA GLY A 184 15.67 7.15 22.64
C GLY A 184 15.41 5.68 23.00
N ASP A 185 15.97 5.23 24.12
CA ASP A 185 15.72 3.86 24.64
C ASP A 185 14.21 3.60 24.86
N PHE A 186 13.53 4.57 25.49
CA PHE A 186 12.12 4.46 25.80
C PHE A 186 11.25 4.46 24.54
N GLU A 187 11.49 5.38 23.61
CA GLU A 187 10.77 5.45 22.34
C GLU A 187 10.91 4.16 21.54
N ARG A 188 12.13 3.63 21.43
CA ARG A 188 12.37 2.36 20.73
C ARG A 188 11.64 1.19 21.39
N ALA A 189 11.62 1.15 22.73
CA ALA A 189 10.88 0.11 23.46
C ALA A 189 9.36 0.25 23.28
N ALA A 190 8.85 1.48 23.30
CA ALA A 190 7.44 1.77 23.07
C ALA A 190 7.02 1.40 21.64
N GLU A 191 7.84 1.74 20.63
CA GLU A 191 7.64 1.33 19.24
C GLU A 191 7.63 -0.18 19.09
N TYR A 192 8.58 -0.89 19.71
CA TYR A 192 8.63 -2.35 19.67
C TYR A 192 7.36 -2.99 20.23
N LEU A 193 6.84 -2.49 21.35
CA LEU A 193 5.61 -2.99 21.95
C LEU A 193 4.39 -2.67 21.08
N MET A 194 4.24 -1.43 20.64
CA MET A 194 3.13 -1.01 19.78
C MET A 194 3.09 -1.85 18.50
N LEU A 195 4.23 -2.00 17.83
CA LEU A 195 4.36 -2.80 16.63
C LEU A 195 4.27 -4.31 16.95
N GLY A 196 4.55 -4.78 18.15
CA GLY A 196 4.38 -6.19 18.51
C GLY A 196 2.93 -6.63 18.75
N MET A 197 2.02 -5.69 19.02
CA MET A 197 0.62 -5.96 19.40
C MET A 197 -0.38 -6.01 18.24
N ARG A 198 0.10 -5.95 17.00
CA ARG A 198 -0.74 -6.07 15.80
C ARG A 198 -1.15 -7.53 15.54
#